data_AF-A0A5C8CWD4-F1
#
_entry.id   AF-A0A5C8CWD4-F1
#
_cell.length_a   1.000
_cell.length_b   1.000
_cell.length_c   1.000
_cell.angle_alpha   90.00
_cell.angle_beta   90.00
_cell.angle_gamma   90.00
#
_symmetry.space_group_name_H-M   'P 1'
#
loop_
_entity.id
_entity.type
_entity.pdbx_description
1 polymer ?
#
loop_
_entity_poly.entity_id
_entity_poly.type
_entity_poly.pdbx_seq_one_letter_code
_entity_poly.pdbx_strand_id
1 'polypeptide(L)' 'MPLISIIVPVYNTEKYLRRCLDSLVNQTFNDIEIIIVNDC' A
#
# COMPACT_ATOMS: atom_id res chain seq x y z
N MET A 1 -18.34 -6.10 6.82
CA MET A 1 -17.07 -6.43 7.49
C MET A 1 -16.08 -5.34 7.11
N PRO A 2 -15.20 -4.85 8.00
CA PRO A 2 -14.50 -3.60 7.74
C PRO A 2 -13.31 -3.88 6.82
N LEU A 3 -13.54 -3.65 5.53
CA LEU A 3 -12.48 -3.52 4.53
C LEU A 3 -11.67 -2.27 4.88
N ILE A 4 -10.41 -2.43 5.27
CA ILE A 4 -9.52 -1.29 5.52
C ILE A 4 -8.88 -0.90 4.19
N SER A 5 -9.27 0.24 3.64
CA SER A 5 -8.64 0.79 2.43
C SER A 5 -7.41 1.62 2.79
N ILE A 6 -6.25 1.18 2.31
CA ILE A 6 -4.93 1.80 2.49
C ILE A 6 -4.57 2.52 1.19
N ILE A 7 -4.58 3.85 1.22
CA ILE A 7 -4.24 4.68 0.06
C ILE A 7 -2.76 5.06 0.13
N VAL A 8 -2.00 4.70 -0.90
CA VAL A 8 -0.56 4.95 -1.01
C VAL A 8 -0.29 5.89 -2.18
N PRO A 9 -0.18 7.21 -1.94
CA PRO A 9 0.29 8.14 -2.97
C PRO A 9 1.79 7.93 -3.22
N VAL A 10 2.15 7.78 -4.48
CA VAL A 10 3.53 7.57 -4.94
C VAL A 10 3.93 8.78 -5.78
N TYR A 11 5.03 9.42 -5.37
CA TYR A 11 5.66 10.52 -6.10
C TYR A 11 7.18 10.30 -6.07
N ASN A 12 7.76 9.90 -7.20
CA ASN A 12 9.20 9.64 -7.37
C ASN A 12 9.82 8.72 -6.28
N THR A 13 9.05 7.78 -5.72
CA THR A 13 9.40 6.94 -4.56
C THR A 13 9.73 5.48 -4.90
N GLU A 14 10.11 5.18 -6.15
CA GLU A 14 10.38 3.82 -6.66
C GLU A 14 11.28 2.98 -5.74
N LYS A 15 12.31 3.59 -5.13
CA LYS A 15 13.26 2.89 -4.24
C LYS A 15 12.66 2.41 -2.92
N TYR A 16 11.61 3.05 -2.42
CA TYR A 16 10.99 2.73 -1.12
C TYR A 16 9.64 2.02 -1.26
N LEU A 17 9.03 2.12 -2.44
CA LEU A 17 7.72 1.54 -2.72
C LEU A 17 7.71 0.03 -2.48
N ARG A 18 8.75 -0.69 -2.92
CA ARG A 18 8.83 -2.15 -2.75
C ARG A 18 8.80 -2.57 -1.28
N ARG A 19 9.65 -1.95 -0.45
CA ARG A 19 9.69 -2.24 0.99
C ARG A 19 8.35 -1.90 1.68
N CYS A 20 7.70 -0.83 1.24
CA CYS A 20 6.40 -0.43 1.76
C CYS A 20 5.32 -1.47 1.42
N LEU A 21 5.24 -1.89 0.15
CA LEU A 21 4.29 -2.91 -0.30
C LEU A 21 4.55 -4.27 0.36
N ASP A 22 5.81 -4.70 0.50
CA ASP A 22 6.17 -5.93 1.21
C ASP A 22 5.70 -5.88 2.68
N SER A 23 5.73 -4.71 3.32
CA SER A 23 5.23 -4.52 4.68
C SER A 23 3.70 -4.52 4.78
N LEU A 24 3.00 -4.10 3.73
CA LEU A 24 1.53 -4.08 3.69
C LEU A 24 0.97 -5.47 3.40
N VAL A 25 1.60 -6.23 2.50
CA VAL A 25 1.19 -7.60 2.13
C VAL A 25 1.42 -8.60 3.27
N ASN A 26 2.44 -8.39 4.12
CA ASN A 26 2.75 -9.28 5.24
C ASN A 26 2.03 -8.92 6.56
N GLN A 27 0.96 -8.12 6.51
CA GLN A 27 0.16 -7.80 7.70
C GLN A 27 -0.60 -9.03 8.21
N THR A 28 -0.83 -9.11 9.52
CA THR A 28 -1.65 -10.18 10.15
C THR A 28 -3.15 -10.00 9.89
N PHE A 29 -3.56 -8.83 9.41
CA PHE A 29 -4.93 -8.48 9.07
C PHE A 29 -5.12 -8.57 7.55
N ASN A 30 -5.97 -9.50 7.10
CA ASN A 30 -6.10 -9.88 5.69
C ASN A 30 -7.23 -9.15 4.93
N ASP A 31 -8.11 -8.43 5.63
CA ASP A 31 -9.25 -7.75 5.02
C ASP A 31 -8.89 -6.30 4.66
N ILE A 32 -7.82 -6.14 3.89
CA ILE A 32 -7.30 -4.84 3.45
C ILE A 32 -7.37 -4.69 1.92
N GLU A 33 -7.66 -3.47 1.50
CA GLU A 33 -7.58 -3.03 0.10
C GLU A 33 -6.43 -2.03 -0.01
N ILE A 34 -5.53 -2.23 -0.97
CA ILE A 34 -4.38 -1.33 -1.18
C ILE A 34 -4.58 -0.58 -2.50
N ILE A 35 -4.72 0.74 -2.41
CA ILE A 35 -4.93 1.62 -3.58
C ILE A 35 -3.67 2.47 -3.76
N ILE A 36 -2.93 2.22 -4.83
CA ILE A 36 -1.73 2.99 -5.17
C ILE A 36 -2.14 4.12 -6.11
N VAL A 37 -1.90 5.36 -5.71
CA VAL A 37 -2.15 6.55 -6.52
C VAL A 37 -0.81 7.10 -6.97
N ASN A 38 -0.47 6.89 -8.24
CA ASN A 38 0.75 7.43 -8.81
C ASN A 38 0.47 8.84 -9.35
N ASP A 39 1.03 9.85 -8.70
CA ASP A 39 0.98 11.24 -9.13
C ASP A 39 2.33 11.50 -9.84
N CYS A 40 2.37 11.29 -11.16
CA CYS A 40 3.57 11.46 -11.98
C CYS A 40 3.83 12.91 -12.34
#